data_AF-A0A6G5A161-F1
#
_entry.id   AF-A0A6G5A161-F1
#
_cell.length_a   1.000
_cell.length_b   1.000
_cell.length_c   1.000
_cell.angle_alpha   90.00
_cell.angle_beta   90.00
_cell.angle_gamma   90.00
#
_symmetry.space_group_name_H-M   'P 1'
#
loop_
_entity.id
_entity.type
_entity.pdbx_description
1 polymer ?
#
loop_
_entity_poly.entity_id
_entity_poly.type
_entity_poly.pdbx_seq_one_letter_code
_entity_poly.pdbx_strand_id
1 'polypeptide(L)'
;ASRDSGRFNSHTVDLNSNFPGTETDLTKMTVGREPETLAIMKWSVLNPFVLSASLHGGLVVVVYPYDYRSPDAPMDSPNLTPDDDVFRHLAGTYARKHSDMFRSPQCQEYFDGGITNGAEWIPVSGSMQDFSYIYTNCYEVTLEISCCKYPMANTLVSEWEKNKNALLSYMEQVHMGVKGVVKEFRTGKAIAKATVIVQGIDHNITTTERGEFWRLLLPGQYSLIVSSPGYESTVRRNITVMTGAATWVDVVLTPVPTTKPPKQYAPLDTDFVFTTKPEFKHHSQEELVAIFTNVTEKCPAITRLFSIGKSVEDRDLYFLEFSDNPGHHEPGEPEFKYVANIHGNEVIGREAVLLLAQLLCEQYGKSRRLTTLVNNTRIFLMASMNPDGYEKANVGDYNSVVGRFNAHNVDLNRNFPDQYEPEKVHHHPREPETRAMMNFILARPIVLSGSLHGGALVANYPYDGNKEKVERI
;
A
#
# COMPACT_ATOMS: atom_id res chain seq x y z
N ALA A 1 -17.04 -9.79 37.55
CA ALA A 1 -16.55 -9.17 36.31
C ALA A 1 -17.65 -9.33 35.25
N SER A 2 -17.85 -8.34 34.37
CA SER A 2 -18.75 -8.49 33.23
C SER A 2 -18.24 -9.60 32.31
N ARG A 3 -19.15 -10.25 31.54
CA ARG A 3 -18.79 -11.32 30.59
C ARG A 3 -17.79 -10.86 29.51
N ASP A 4 -17.63 -9.55 29.32
CA ASP A 4 -16.80 -8.95 28.26
C ASP A 4 -15.57 -8.20 28.81
N SER A 5 -15.27 -8.36 30.10
CA SER A 5 -14.05 -7.81 30.70
C SER A 5 -12.81 -8.37 29.99
N GLY A 6 -12.04 -7.49 29.33
CA GLY A 6 -10.84 -7.86 28.57
C GLY A 6 -11.08 -8.33 27.13
N ARG A 7 -12.31 -8.24 26.60
CA ARG A 7 -12.62 -8.57 25.20
C ARG A 7 -12.09 -7.52 24.22
N PHE A 8 -12.28 -6.25 24.54
CA PHE A 8 -11.93 -5.12 23.69
C PHE A 8 -10.45 -4.73 23.84
N ASN A 9 -9.90 -4.01 22.86
CA ASN A 9 -8.56 -3.44 22.99
C ASN A 9 -8.53 -2.28 24.01
N SER A 10 -7.36 -1.63 24.19
CA SER A 10 -7.18 -0.53 25.15
C SER A 10 -8.07 0.69 24.88
N HIS A 11 -8.52 0.88 23.64
CA HIS A 11 -9.46 1.93 23.23
C HIS A 11 -10.93 1.47 23.29
N THR A 12 -11.21 0.31 23.88
CA THR A 12 -12.55 -0.29 23.99
C THR A 12 -13.21 -0.64 22.64
N VAL A 13 -12.39 -0.90 21.62
CA VAL A 13 -12.84 -1.34 20.29
C VAL A 13 -12.79 -2.86 20.18
N ASP A 14 -13.81 -3.45 19.54
CA ASP A 14 -13.82 -4.88 19.19
C ASP A 14 -13.01 -5.07 17.92
N LEU A 15 -11.83 -5.70 18.04
CA LEU A 15 -10.92 -5.87 16.92
C LEU A 15 -11.53 -6.73 15.81
N ASN A 16 -12.43 -7.66 16.14
CA ASN A 16 -13.13 -8.50 15.14
C ASN A 16 -14.38 -7.83 14.55
N SER A 17 -14.58 -6.54 14.81
CA SER A 17 -15.53 -5.68 14.09
C SER A 17 -14.87 -4.39 13.60
N ASN A 18 -13.52 -4.37 13.60
CA ASN A 18 -12.74 -3.20 13.23
C ASN A 18 -12.11 -3.31 11.83
N PHE A 19 -12.23 -4.42 11.11
CA PHE A 19 -11.72 -4.52 9.72
C PHE A 19 -12.63 -3.80 8.72
N PRO A 20 -12.15 -3.46 7.51
CA PRO A 20 -13.03 -2.96 6.45
C PRO A 20 -13.96 -4.07 5.94
N GLY A 21 -15.14 -3.68 5.46
CA GLY A 21 -16.11 -4.56 4.83
C GLY A 21 -15.84 -4.72 3.34
N THR A 22 -16.60 -4.01 2.50
CA THR A 22 -16.49 -4.07 1.02
C THR A 22 -15.94 -2.78 0.41
N GLU A 23 -15.32 -1.91 1.21
CA GLU A 23 -14.76 -0.66 0.72
C GLU A 23 -13.56 -0.88 -0.20
N THR A 24 -13.50 -0.14 -1.32
CA THR A 24 -12.42 -0.24 -2.31
C THR A 24 -11.41 0.92 -2.23
N ASP A 25 -11.70 1.93 -1.41
CA ASP A 25 -10.87 3.13 -1.25
C ASP A 25 -9.93 2.95 -0.05
N LEU A 26 -8.61 3.03 -0.28
CA LEU A 26 -7.59 2.78 0.75
C LEU A 26 -7.72 3.71 1.97
N THR A 27 -8.10 4.97 1.75
CA THR A 27 -8.31 5.93 2.84
C THR A 27 -9.52 5.49 3.68
N LYS A 28 -10.62 5.09 3.04
CA LYS A 28 -11.79 4.53 3.76
C LYS A 28 -11.50 3.20 4.45
N MET A 29 -10.61 2.38 3.88
CA MET A 29 -10.21 1.11 4.49
C MET A 29 -9.39 1.30 5.77
N THR A 30 -8.57 2.35 5.86
CA THR A 30 -7.56 2.53 6.92
C THR A 30 -7.91 3.59 7.99
N VAL A 31 -8.75 4.57 7.67
CA VAL A 31 -9.18 5.61 8.63
C VAL A 31 -10.00 5.00 9.77
N GLY A 32 -9.67 5.35 11.01
CA GLY A 32 -10.40 4.92 12.21
C GLY A 32 -10.17 3.47 12.62
N ARG A 33 -9.14 2.81 12.06
CA ARG A 33 -8.76 1.44 12.39
C ARG A 33 -7.73 1.44 13.52
N GLU A 34 -7.85 0.47 14.41
CA GLU A 34 -6.96 0.29 15.56
C GLU A 34 -5.57 -0.16 15.12
N PRO A 35 -4.52 0.13 15.90
CA PRO A 35 -3.15 -0.23 15.54
C PRO A 35 -2.95 -1.74 15.36
N GLU A 36 -3.64 -2.57 16.15
CA GLU A 36 -3.61 -4.03 15.99
C GLU A 36 -4.23 -4.46 14.66
N THR A 37 -5.38 -3.88 14.30
CA THR A 37 -6.08 -4.15 13.04
C THR A 37 -5.23 -3.73 11.85
N LEU A 38 -4.64 -2.53 11.88
CA LEU A 38 -3.74 -2.05 10.81
C LEU A 38 -2.49 -2.93 10.66
N ALA A 39 -1.94 -3.43 11.76
CA ALA A 39 -0.79 -4.33 11.74
C ALA A 39 -1.13 -5.66 11.06
N ILE A 40 -2.28 -6.26 11.40
CA ILE A 40 -2.75 -7.50 10.78
C ILE A 40 -3.11 -7.28 9.31
N MET A 41 -3.85 -6.22 8.97
CA MET A 41 -4.16 -5.88 7.57
C MET A 41 -2.89 -5.79 6.72
N LYS A 42 -1.88 -5.07 7.20
CA LYS A 42 -0.59 -4.94 6.52
C LYS A 42 0.13 -6.28 6.40
N TRP A 43 0.14 -7.08 7.46
CA TRP A 43 0.80 -8.39 7.46
C TRP A 43 0.14 -9.36 6.46
N SER A 44 -1.20 -9.41 6.44
CA SER A 44 -1.97 -10.28 5.55
C SER A 44 -1.79 -9.91 4.08
N VAL A 45 -1.74 -8.62 3.73
CA VAL A 45 -1.56 -8.17 2.33
C VAL A 45 -0.12 -8.35 1.84
N LEU A 46 0.88 -8.24 2.73
CA LEU A 46 2.30 -8.36 2.36
C LEU A 46 2.80 -9.80 2.23
N ASN A 47 2.06 -10.77 2.77
CA ASN A 47 2.46 -12.17 2.79
C ASN A 47 1.46 -13.02 2.00
N PRO A 48 1.93 -13.99 1.20
CA PRO A 48 1.05 -14.81 0.38
C PRO A 48 0.40 -15.94 1.20
N PHE A 49 -0.38 -15.58 2.23
CA PHE A 49 -1.16 -16.55 2.98
C PHE A 49 -2.22 -17.20 2.09
N VAL A 50 -2.40 -18.51 2.24
CA VAL A 50 -3.33 -19.33 1.45
C VAL A 50 -4.49 -19.82 2.31
N LEU A 51 -4.19 -20.28 3.52
CA LEU A 51 -5.16 -20.77 4.49
C LEU A 51 -4.79 -20.22 5.87
N SER A 52 -5.80 -19.79 6.63
CA SER A 52 -5.69 -19.25 7.98
C SER A 52 -6.87 -19.71 8.85
N ALA A 53 -6.76 -19.50 10.15
CA ALA A 53 -7.87 -19.60 11.08
C ALA A 53 -7.66 -18.68 12.29
N SER A 54 -8.71 -17.95 12.68
CA SER A 54 -8.73 -17.17 13.93
C SER A 54 -9.28 -18.02 15.07
N LEU A 55 -8.64 -18.03 16.24
CA LEU A 55 -9.07 -18.84 17.39
C LEU A 55 -9.83 -17.97 18.40
N HIS A 56 -11.04 -18.38 18.71
CA HIS A 56 -11.98 -17.69 19.60
C HIS A 56 -12.48 -18.63 20.72
N GLY A 57 -13.15 -18.04 21.71
CA GLY A 57 -13.77 -18.77 22.81
C GLY A 57 -15.10 -18.15 23.23
N GLY A 58 -15.98 -19.00 23.76
CA GLY A 58 -17.36 -18.69 24.10
C GLY A 58 -18.33 -19.73 23.54
N LEU A 59 -17.92 -20.44 22.50
CA LEU A 59 -18.66 -21.54 21.87
C LEU A 59 -17.72 -22.70 21.46
N VAL A 60 -18.32 -23.75 20.89
CA VAL A 60 -17.62 -24.86 20.25
C VAL A 60 -18.22 -25.10 18.87
N VAL A 61 -17.70 -24.43 17.85
CA VAL A 61 -18.16 -24.47 16.46
C VAL A 61 -17.09 -23.90 15.52
N VAL A 62 -17.05 -24.33 14.27
CA VAL A 62 -16.32 -23.58 13.23
C VAL A 62 -17.27 -22.68 12.47
N VAL A 63 -17.01 -21.38 12.52
CA VAL A 63 -17.74 -20.37 11.74
C VAL A 63 -16.98 -20.14 10.44
N TYR A 64 -17.68 -20.20 9.31
CA TYR A 64 -17.10 -19.97 7.98
C TYR A 64 -17.77 -18.79 7.27
N PRO A 65 -17.07 -18.13 6.31
CA PRO A 65 -17.56 -16.91 5.70
C PRO A 65 -18.83 -17.12 4.84
N TYR A 66 -19.57 -16.05 4.55
CA TYR A 66 -19.36 -14.68 5.06
C TYR A 66 -19.94 -14.48 6.47
N ASP A 67 -19.30 -13.62 7.26
CA ASP A 67 -19.84 -13.13 8.53
C ASP A 67 -20.83 -11.98 8.31
N TYR A 68 -20.57 -11.13 7.32
CA TYR A 68 -21.48 -10.04 6.98
C TYR A 68 -22.78 -10.56 6.38
N ARG A 69 -23.91 -9.93 6.76
CA ARG A 69 -25.20 -10.13 6.09
C ARG A 69 -25.76 -8.80 5.59
N SER A 70 -26.26 -8.80 4.37
CA SER A 70 -27.00 -7.64 3.84
C SER A 70 -28.20 -7.32 4.74
N PRO A 71 -28.46 -6.04 5.07
CA PRO A 71 -29.62 -5.63 5.87
C PRO A 71 -30.97 -6.10 5.31
N ASP A 72 -31.06 -6.31 3.98
CA ASP A 72 -32.28 -6.73 3.29
C ASP A 72 -32.49 -8.25 3.30
N ALA A 73 -31.53 -9.03 3.81
CA ALA A 73 -31.62 -10.49 3.82
C ALA A 73 -32.42 -11.01 5.03
N PRO A 74 -33.13 -12.15 4.91
CA PRO A 74 -33.86 -12.75 6.02
C PRO A 74 -33.01 -13.00 7.27
N MET A 75 -33.65 -12.99 8.45
CA MET A 75 -32.96 -12.99 9.74
C MET A 75 -32.15 -14.25 10.05
N ASP A 76 -32.38 -15.36 9.33
CA ASP A 76 -31.68 -16.64 9.48
C ASP A 76 -31.13 -17.14 8.12
N SER A 77 -30.97 -16.26 7.13
CA SER A 77 -30.42 -16.67 5.83
C SER A 77 -28.90 -16.67 5.84
N PRO A 78 -28.24 -17.70 5.31
CA PRO A 78 -26.78 -17.69 5.13
C PRO A 78 -26.36 -16.67 4.06
N ASN A 79 -25.13 -16.18 4.18
CA ASN A 79 -24.46 -15.41 3.13
C ASN A 79 -23.29 -16.23 2.57
N LEU A 80 -23.52 -16.87 1.43
CA LEU A 80 -22.59 -17.85 0.86
C LEU A 80 -21.47 -17.17 0.08
N THR A 81 -20.25 -17.66 0.24
CA THR A 81 -19.13 -17.27 -0.63
C THR A 81 -19.20 -18.01 -1.98
N PRO A 82 -18.51 -17.52 -3.02
CA PRO A 82 -18.29 -18.28 -4.25
C PRO A 82 -17.59 -19.64 -4.02
N ASP A 83 -16.86 -19.79 -2.91
CA ASP A 83 -16.14 -21.02 -2.51
C ASP A 83 -16.78 -21.71 -1.29
N ASP A 84 -18.11 -21.63 -1.13
CA ASP A 84 -18.83 -22.20 0.02
C ASP A 84 -18.54 -23.69 0.25
N ASP A 85 -18.40 -24.46 -0.83
CA ASP A 85 -18.09 -25.89 -0.76
C ASP A 85 -16.72 -26.17 -0.13
N VAL A 86 -15.70 -25.40 -0.52
CA VAL A 86 -14.36 -25.44 0.07
C VAL A 86 -14.42 -25.03 1.54
N PHE A 87 -15.11 -23.94 1.87
CA PHE A 87 -15.23 -23.49 3.27
C PHE A 87 -15.93 -24.50 4.17
N ARG A 88 -17.03 -25.11 3.71
CA ARG A 88 -17.73 -26.17 4.45
C ARG A 88 -16.85 -27.41 4.63
N HIS A 89 -16.04 -27.75 3.63
CA HIS A 89 -15.05 -28.83 3.74
C HIS A 89 -13.95 -28.51 4.76
N LEU A 90 -13.38 -27.31 4.73
CA LEU A 90 -12.35 -26.84 5.66
C LEU A 90 -12.89 -26.82 7.10
N ALA A 91 -14.04 -26.20 7.31
CA ALA A 91 -14.73 -26.15 8.60
C ALA A 91 -15.05 -27.55 9.12
N GLY A 92 -15.64 -28.39 8.27
CA GLY A 92 -15.97 -29.77 8.62
C GLY A 92 -14.75 -30.62 8.94
N THR A 93 -13.60 -30.35 8.32
CA THR A 93 -12.34 -31.05 8.61
C THR A 93 -11.87 -30.80 10.02
N TYR A 94 -11.89 -29.55 10.48
CA TYR A 94 -11.56 -29.22 11.86
C TYR A 94 -12.59 -29.81 12.83
N ALA A 95 -13.88 -29.56 12.59
CA ALA A 95 -14.96 -29.98 13.49
C ALA A 95 -14.99 -31.50 13.72
N ARG A 96 -14.82 -32.31 12.66
CA ARG A 96 -14.78 -33.79 12.74
C ARG A 96 -13.55 -34.34 13.46
N LYS A 97 -12.45 -33.59 13.49
CA LYS A 97 -11.19 -33.98 14.14
C LYS A 97 -11.08 -33.49 15.57
N HIS A 98 -11.85 -32.46 15.93
CA HIS A 98 -12.04 -32.05 17.31
C HIS A 98 -12.87 -33.10 18.07
N SER A 99 -12.50 -33.40 19.31
CA SER A 99 -13.14 -34.48 20.08
C SER A 99 -14.65 -34.30 20.29
N ASP A 100 -15.10 -33.05 20.44
CA ASP A 100 -16.47 -32.72 20.85
C ASP A 100 -17.26 -31.93 19.80
N MET A 101 -16.60 -31.23 18.86
CA MET A 101 -17.23 -30.14 18.09
C MET A 101 -18.25 -30.66 17.08
N PHE A 102 -17.95 -31.77 16.42
CA PHE A 102 -18.88 -32.44 15.52
C PHE A 102 -20.15 -32.98 16.23
N ARG A 103 -20.14 -33.08 17.57
CA ARG A 103 -21.24 -33.64 18.36
C ARG A 103 -22.09 -32.51 18.91
N SER A 104 -23.24 -32.25 18.30
CA SER A 104 -24.21 -31.31 18.86
C SER A 104 -25.12 -31.95 19.92
N PRO A 105 -25.62 -31.17 20.91
CA PRO A 105 -25.32 -29.76 21.16
C PRO A 105 -24.02 -29.55 21.96
N GLN A 106 -23.37 -28.41 21.75
CA GLN A 106 -22.25 -27.93 22.59
C GLN A 106 -22.58 -26.55 23.15
N CYS A 107 -22.19 -26.28 24.40
CA CYS A 107 -22.42 -24.99 25.05
C CYS A 107 -23.90 -24.52 25.06
N GLN A 108 -24.87 -25.46 25.05
CA GLN A 108 -26.31 -25.20 24.92
C GLN A 108 -26.76 -24.69 23.54
N GLU A 109 -25.89 -24.74 22.54
CA GLU A 109 -26.18 -24.39 21.14
C GLU A 109 -26.12 -25.64 20.26
N TYR A 110 -26.91 -25.64 19.19
CA TYR A 110 -26.95 -26.73 18.21
C TYR A 110 -26.38 -26.26 16.87
N PHE A 111 -25.29 -26.88 16.43
CA PHE A 111 -24.68 -26.65 15.13
C PHE A 111 -24.56 -27.98 14.38
N ASP A 112 -25.25 -28.14 13.26
CA ASP A 112 -25.19 -29.39 12.51
C ASP A 112 -23.75 -29.64 12.00
N GLY A 113 -23.21 -30.82 12.29
CA GLY A 113 -21.82 -31.17 12.00
C GLY A 113 -20.76 -30.30 12.69
N GLY A 114 -21.12 -29.43 13.64
CA GLY A 114 -20.19 -28.55 14.35
C GLY A 114 -19.67 -27.38 13.51
N ILE A 115 -20.41 -26.97 12.47
CA ILE A 115 -20.05 -25.85 11.59
C ILE A 115 -21.24 -24.92 11.37
N THR A 116 -21.00 -23.64 11.07
CA THR A 116 -22.06 -22.68 10.75
C THR A 116 -21.54 -21.56 9.84
N ASN A 117 -22.41 -21.01 8.99
CA ASN A 117 -22.10 -19.79 8.25
C ASN A 117 -22.22 -18.59 9.19
N GLY A 118 -21.26 -17.65 9.16
CA GLY A 118 -21.23 -16.54 10.11
C GLY A 118 -22.49 -15.67 10.08
N ALA A 119 -22.93 -15.29 8.89
CA ALA A 119 -24.15 -14.51 8.67
C ALA A 119 -25.45 -15.23 9.04
N GLU A 120 -25.48 -16.56 8.99
CA GLU A 120 -26.61 -17.38 9.44
C GLU A 120 -26.73 -17.40 10.96
N TRP A 121 -25.59 -17.42 11.67
CA TRP A 121 -25.57 -17.49 13.13
C TRP A 121 -25.71 -16.10 13.79
N ILE A 122 -24.69 -15.24 13.70
CA ILE A 122 -24.72 -13.86 14.22
C ILE A 122 -23.94 -12.98 13.24
N PRO A 123 -24.62 -12.12 12.46
CA PRO A 123 -23.94 -11.33 11.44
C PRO A 123 -22.99 -10.32 12.07
N VAL A 124 -21.76 -10.27 11.58
CA VAL A 124 -20.72 -9.33 12.01
C VAL A 124 -20.19 -8.57 10.79
N SER A 125 -20.12 -7.25 10.89
CA SER A 125 -19.46 -6.41 9.88
C SER A 125 -18.04 -6.09 10.32
N GLY A 126 -17.09 -6.12 9.37
CA GLY A 126 -15.70 -5.79 9.64
C GLY A 126 -14.95 -6.86 10.43
N SER A 127 -15.20 -8.14 10.12
CA SER A 127 -14.46 -9.26 10.71
C SER A 127 -13.12 -9.50 10.00
N MET A 128 -12.16 -10.07 10.73
CA MET A 128 -10.86 -10.46 10.17
C MET A 128 -11.01 -11.58 9.12
N GLN A 129 -11.97 -12.47 9.36
CA GLN A 129 -12.29 -13.60 8.50
C GLN A 129 -12.72 -13.14 7.09
N ASP A 130 -13.70 -12.24 7.01
CA ASP A 130 -14.18 -11.72 5.73
C ASP A 130 -13.09 -10.87 5.04
N PHE A 131 -12.32 -10.09 5.81
CA PHE A 131 -11.19 -9.32 5.28
C PHE A 131 -10.16 -10.20 4.58
N SER A 132 -9.77 -11.32 5.20
CA SER A 132 -8.79 -12.26 4.66
C SER A 132 -9.22 -12.77 3.27
N TYR A 133 -10.48 -13.13 3.11
CA TYR A 133 -11.01 -13.66 1.85
C TYR A 133 -11.27 -12.57 0.78
N ILE A 134 -11.73 -11.39 1.18
CA ILE A 134 -12.08 -10.30 0.24
C ILE A 134 -10.84 -9.61 -0.32
N TYR A 135 -9.83 -9.35 0.52
CA TYR A 135 -8.70 -8.47 0.17
C TYR A 135 -7.39 -9.20 -0.07
N THR A 136 -7.32 -10.51 0.17
CA THR A 136 -6.12 -11.32 -0.05
C THR A 136 -6.48 -12.63 -0.76
N ASN A 137 -5.49 -13.51 -0.98
CA ASN A 137 -5.74 -14.86 -1.49
C ASN A 137 -6.10 -15.87 -0.37
N CYS A 138 -6.17 -15.43 0.88
CA CYS A 138 -6.23 -16.29 2.05
C CYS A 138 -7.66 -16.69 2.42
N TYR A 139 -7.87 -17.98 2.61
CA TYR A 139 -9.10 -18.54 3.14
C TYR A 139 -8.99 -18.59 4.67
N GLU A 140 -9.85 -17.87 5.37
CA GLU A 140 -9.88 -17.87 6.84
C GLU A 140 -11.23 -18.37 7.37
N VAL A 141 -11.19 -19.11 8.48
CA VAL A 141 -12.36 -19.48 9.27
C VAL A 141 -12.16 -19.07 10.72
N THR A 142 -13.24 -18.94 11.47
CA THR A 142 -13.20 -18.68 12.91
C THR A 142 -13.45 -19.96 13.68
N LEU A 143 -12.51 -20.34 14.55
CA LEU A 143 -12.56 -21.53 15.38
C LEU A 143 -12.98 -21.13 16.79
N GLU A 144 -14.25 -21.33 17.14
CA GLU A 144 -14.70 -21.25 18.53
C GLU A 144 -14.36 -22.58 19.20
N ILE A 145 -13.33 -22.61 20.05
CA ILE A 145 -12.73 -23.88 20.52
C ILE A 145 -13.09 -24.27 21.96
N SER A 146 -13.82 -23.42 22.69
CA SER A 146 -14.18 -23.69 24.09
C SER A 146 -15.40 -22.90 24.56
N CYS A 147 -16.30 -23.54 25.31
CA CYS A 147 -17.46 -22.84 25.90
C CYS A 147 -17.04 -21.77 26.92
N CYS A 148 -16.01 -22.07 27.73
CA CYS A 148 -15.52 -21.15 28.74
C CYS A 148 -14.43 -20.27 28.13
N LYS A 149 -14.69 -18.97 27.97
CA LYS A 149 -13.75 -18.00 27.38
C LYS A 149 -12.38 -17.96 28.08
N TYR A 150 -12.36 -18.14 29.40
CA TYR A 150 -11.15 -18.11 30.22
C TYR A 150 -11.20 -19.26 31.24
N PRO A 151 -10.84 -20.49 30.82
CA PRO A 151 -10.95 -21.66 31.68
C PRO A 151 -9.82 -21.69 32.72
N MET A 152 -9.99 -22.51 33.77
CA MET A 152 -8.94 -22.70 34.79
C MET A 152 -7.71 -23.37 34.19
N ALA A 153 -6.51 -23.01 34.66
CA ALA A 153 -5.25 -23.51 34.10
C ALA A 153 -5.14 -25.06 34.09
N ASN A 154 -5.79 -25.74 35.04
CA ASN A 154 -5.79 -27.21 35.13
C ASN A 154 -6.61 -27.90 34.02
N THR A 155 -7.47 -27.19 33.28
CA THR A 155 -8.22 -27.77 32.15
C THR A 155 -7.47 -27.64 30.82
N LEU A 156 -6.39 -26.86 30.75
CA LEU A 156 -5.66 -26.58 29.49
C LEU A 156 -5.13 -27.85 28.82
N VAL A 157 -4.71 -28.86 29.59
CA VAL A 157 -4.29 -30.16 29.03
C VAL A 157 -5.45 -30.84 28.31
N SER A 158 -6.65 -30.80 28.90
CA SER A 158 -7.83 -31.36 28.24
C SER A 158 -8.21 -30.59 26.98
N GLU A 159 -8.11 -29.25 27.00
CA GLU A 159 -8.42 -28.43 25.81
C GLU A 159 -7.41 -28.67 24.68
N TRP A 160 -6.12 -28.82 25.01
CA TRP A 160 -5.11 -29.23 24.06
C TRP A 160 -5.40 -30.59 23.43
N GLU A 161 -5.72 -31.59 24.25
CA GLU A 161 -6.02 -32.95 23.77
C GLU A 161 -7.23 -33.01 22.83
N LYS A 162 -8.23 -32.15 23.05
CA LYS A 162 -9.39 -32.02 22.15
C LYS A 162 -9.04 -31.40 20.79
N ASN A 163 -8.09 -30.47 20.75
CA ASN A 163 -7.81 -29.62 19.58
C ASN A 163 -6.61 -30.08 18.74
N LYS A 164 -5.61 -30.74 19.33
CA LYS A 164 -4.30 -30.99 18.67
C LYS A 164 -4.41 -31.66 17.29
N ASN A 165 -5.28 -32.65 17.15
CA ASN A 165 -5.47 -33.35 15.87
C ASN A 165 -6.25 -32.49 14.87
N ALA A 166 -7.21 -31.70 15.34
CA ALA A 166 -7.97 -30.77 14.50
C ALA A 166 -7.07 -29.67 13.93
N LEU A 167 -6.22 -29.07 14.77
CA LEU A 167 -5.23 -28.07 14.36
C LEU A 167 -4.29 -28.62 13.28
N LEU A 168 -3.75 -29.83 13.47
CA LEU A 168 -2.88 -30.47 12.47
C LEU A 168 -3.63 -30.77 11.17
N SER A 169 -4.80 -31.42 11.24
CA SER A 169 -5.59 -31.78 10.07
C SER A 169 -6.08 -30.57 9.27
N TYR A 170 -6.32 -29.44 9.94
CA TYR A 170 -6.67 -28.18 9.27
C TYR A 170 -5.47 -27.57 8.55
N MET A 171 -4.30 -27.49 9.20
CA MET A 171 -3.06 -27.02 8.55
C MET A 171 -2.71 -27.85 7.32
N GLU A 172 -2.91 -29.17 7.36
CA GLU A 172 -2.70 -30.07 6.22
C GLU A 172 -3.56 -29.71 5.00
N GLN A 173 -4.73 -29.07 5.19
CA GLN A 173 -5.60 -28.68 4.07
C GLN A 173 -4.97 -27.62 3.17
N VAL A 174 -3.98 -26.84 3.63
CA VAL A 174 -3.30 -25.84 2.79
C VAL A 174 -2.63 -26.45 1.55
N HIS A 175 -2.44 -27.77 1.54
CA HIS A 175 -1.81 -28.49 0.46
C HIS A 175 -2.78 -29.04 -0.59
N MET A 176 -4.08 -28.73 -0.53
CA MET A 176 -5.08 -29.22 -1.50
C MET A 176 -5.30 -28.28 -2.71
N GLY A 177 -6.09 -28.73 -3.69
CA GLY A 177 -6.52 -27.92 -4.83
C GLY A 177 -5.51 -27.90 -5.98
N VAL A 178 -5.15 -26.71 -6.45
CA VAL A 178 -4.22 -26.47 -7.56
C VAL A 178 -3.12 -25.50 -7.13
N LYS A 179 -1.90 -25.73 -7.56
CA LYS A 179 -0.79 -24.78 -7.40
C LYS A 179 0.09 -24.74 -8.63
N GLY A 180 0.88 -23.68 -8.80
CA GLY A 180 1.84 -23.62 -9.89
C GLY A 180 2.53 -22.28 -10.00
N VAL A 181 3.22 -22.09 -11.12
CA VAL A 181 3.91 -20.84 -11.44
C VAL A 181 3.46 -20.31 -12.80
N VAL A 182 3.16 -19.02 -12.87
CA VAL A 182 2.88 -18.30 -14.11
C VAL A 182 4.19 -17.72 -14.66
N LYS A 183 4.53 -18.07 -15.90
CA LYS A 183 5.79 -17.73 -16.55
C LYS A 183 5.56 -17.06 -17.91
N GLU A 184 6.49 -16.23 -18.34
CA GLU A 184 6.47 -15.64 -19.67
C GLU A 184 6.95 -16.64 -20.73
N PHE A 185 6.28 -16.60 -21.90
CA PHE A 185 6.62 -17.38 -23.08
C PHE A 185 7.92 -16.88 -23.72
N ARG A 186 9.00 -17.67 -23.57
CA ARG A 186 10.37 -17.56 -24.15
C ARG A 186 11.44 -17.33 -23.10
N THR A 187 11.26 -16.32 -22.25
CA THR A 187 12.23 -16.00 -21.19
C THR A 187 12.10 -16.93 -19.99
N GLY A 188 10.91 -17.51 -19.79
CA GLY A 188 10.63 -18.34 -18.61
C GLY A 188 10.57 -17.55 -17.30
N LYS A 189 10.63 -16.21 -17.37
CA LYS A 189 10.57 -15.33 -16.20
C LYS A 189 9.20 -15.46 -15.53
N ALA A 190 9.18 -15.52 -14.20
CA ALA A 190 7.96 -15.49 -13.43
C ALA A 190 7.18 -14.18 -13.63
N ILE A 191 5.85 -14.29 -13.70
CA ILE A 191 4.93 -13.15 -13.85
C ILE A 191 4.21 -12.93 -12.53
N ALA A 192 4.58 -11.84 -11.85
CA ALA A 192 3.92 -11.38 -10.63
C ALA A 192 2.56 -10.75 -10.93
N LYS A 193 1.65 -10.80 -9.94
CA LYS A 193 0.32 -10.15 -9.98
C LYS A 193 -0.53 -10.55 -11.19
N ALA A 194 -0.30 -11.72 -11.77
CA ALA A 194 -1.19 -12.32 -12.74
C ALA A 194 -2.47 -12.77 -12.04
N THR A 195 -3.63 -12.55 -12.67
CA THR A 195 -4.92 -13.00 -12.16
C THR A 195 -5.18 -14.43 -12.62
N VAL A 196 -5.48 -15.32 -11.67
CA VAL A 196 -5.86 -16.71 -11.92
C VAL A 196 -7.35 -16.87 -11.60
N ILE A 197 -8.13 -17.20 -12.62
CA ILE A 197 -9.59 -17.28 -12.58
C ILE A 197 -9.97 -18.76 -12.74
N VAL A 198 -10.81 -19.28 -11.85
CA VAL A 198 -11.42 -20.60 -12.01
C VAL A 198 -12.75 -20.43 -12.70
N GLN A 199 -12.92 -21.06 -13.87
CA GLN A 199 -14.17 -20.91 -14.62
C GLN A 199 -15.35 -21.45 -13.80
N GLY A 200 -16.34 -20.59 -13.54
CA GLY A 200 -17.54 -20.93 -12.76
C GLY A 200 -17.49 -20.58 -11.27
N ILE A 201 -16.36 -20.08 -10.77
CA ILE A 201 -16.22 -19.59 -9.39
C ILE A 201 -15.89 -18.10 -9.45
N ASP A 202 -16.76 -17.26 -8.88
CA ASP A 202 -16.62 -15.79 -8.89
C ASP A 202 -15.70 -15.28 -7.77
N HIS A 203 -14.52 -15.90 -7.65
CA HIS A 203 -13.47 -15.47 -6.73
C HIS A 203 -12.10 -15.77 -7.33
N ASN A 204 -11.35 -14.71 -7.63
CA ASN A 204 -10.07 -14.78 -8.33
C ASN A 204 -8.92 -14.66 -7.34
N ILE A 205 -7.77 -15.27 -7.67
CA ILE A 205 -6.52 -15.10 -6.90
C ILE A 205 -5.45 -14.45 -7.76
N THR A 206 -4.40 -13.95 -7.11
CA THR A 206 -3.26 -13.31 -7.78
C THR A 206 -1.95 -14.04 -7.51
N THR A 207 -1.02 -14.00 -8.47
CA THR A 207 0.31 -14.60 -8.28
C THR A 207 1.23 -13.75 -7.40
N THR A 208 2.12 -14.40 -6.66
CA THR A 208 3.16 -13.74 -5.86
C THR A 208 4.21 -13.03 -6.72
N GLU A 209 5.14 -12.31 -6.10
CA GLU A 209 6.32 -11.74 -6.77
C GLU A 209 7.19 -12.79 -7.50
N ARG A 210 7.08 -14.07 -7.11
CA ARG A 210 7.74 -15.20 -7.77
C ARG A 210 6.85 -15.90 -8.81
N GLY A 211 5.71 -15.32 -9.15
CA GLY A 211 4.73 -15.88 -10.08
C GLY A 211 3.99 -17.11 -9.57
N GLU A 212 4.14 -17.45 -8.29
CA GLU A 212 3.51 -18.62 -7.67
C GLU A 212 2.04 -18.34 -7.38
N PHE A 213 1.19 -19.37 -7.46
CA PHE A 213 -0.18 -19.32 -7.00
C PHE A 213 -0.60 -20.62 -6.31
N TRP A 214 -1.58 -20.51 -5.41
CA TRP A 214 -2.25 -21.63 -4.74
C TRP A 214 -3.74 -21.36 -4.71
N ARG A 215 -4.52 -22.29 -5.25
CA ARG A 215 -5.98 -22.22 -5.34
C ARG A 215 -6.56 -23.45 -4.65
N LEU A 216 -7.14 -23.28 -3.47
CA LEU A 216 -7.85 -24.34 -2.77
C LEU A 216 -9.11 -24.71 -3.55
N LEU A 217 -9.28 -25.99 -3.88
CA LEU A 217 -10.42 -26.53 -4.61
C LEU A 217 -10.70 -27.94 -4.13
N LEU A 218 -11.98 -28.32 -4.10
CA LEU A 218 -12.38 -29.71 -3.88
C LEU A 218 -12.05 -30.60 -5.09
N PRO A 219 -11.95 -31.93 -4.91
CA PRO A 219 -11.75 -32.85 -6.01
C PRO A 219 -12.79 -32.66 -7.12
N GLY A 220 -12.33 -32.54 -8.36
CA GLY A 220 -13.18 -32.18 -9.49
C GLY A 220 -12.39 -31.88 -10.76
N GLN A 221 -13.09 -31.52 -11.82
CA GLN A 221 -12.49 -31.03 -13.07
C GLN A 221 -12.72 -29.53 -13.24
N TYR A 222 -11.64 -28.80 -13.49
CA TYR A 222 -11.66 -27.35 -13.60
C TYR A 222 -10.97 -26.86 -14.87
N SER A 223 -11.28 -25.61 -15.22
CA SER A 223 -10.53 -24.84 -16.21
C SER A 223 -10.06 -23.54 -15.58
N LEU A 224 -8.78 -23.23 -15.76
CA LEU A 224 -8.18 -21.97 -15.31
C LEU A 224 -8.05 -21.01 -16.49
N ILE A 225 -8.42 -19.76 -16.28
CA ILE A 225 -8.11 -18.63 -17.17
C ILE A 225 -7.10 -17.77 -16.44
N VAL A 226 -5.91 -17.61 -17.02
CA VAL A 226 -4.85 -16.77 -16.44
C VAL A 226 -4.62 -15.57 -17.33
N SER A 227 -4.63 -14.39 -16.72
CA SER A 227 -4.45 -13.12 -17.42
C SER A 227 -3.48 -12.21 -16.66
N SER A 228 -2.74 -11.40 -17.40
CA SER A 228 -1.87 -10.37 -16.83
C SER A 228 -1.73 -9.22 -17.83
N PRO A 229 -1.73 -7.95 -17.40
CA PRO A 229 -1.54 -6.81 -18.30
C PRO A 229 -0.29 -6.96 -19.18
N GLY A 230 -0.44 -6.78 -20.49
CA GLY A 230 0.64 -6.94 -21.47
C GLY A 230 0.80 -8.36 -22.05
N TYR A 231 -0.03 -9.32 -21.63
CA TYR A 231 -0.01 -10.70 -22.10
C TYR A 231 -1.35 -11.14 -22.67
N GLU A 232 -1.31 -12.09 -23.62
CA GLU A 232 -2.49 -12.82 -24.07
C GLU A 232 -3.00 -13.73 -22.95
N SER A 233 -4.30 -13.70 -22.68
CA SER A 233 -4.92 -14.57 -21.68
C SER A 233 -4.84 -16.02 -22.12
N THR A 234 -4.46 -16.91 -21.20
CA THR A 234 -4.29 -18.34 -21.48
C THR A 234 -5.34 -19.15 -20.73
N VAL A 235 -5.95 -20.12 -21.41
CA VAL A 235 -6.91 -21.05 -20.82
C VAL A 235 -6.28 -22.43 -20.68
N ARG A 236 -6.22 -22.95 -19.46
CA ARG A 236 -5.83 -24.33 -19.16
C ARG A 236 -7.07 -25.14 -18.81
N ARG A 237 -7.42 -26.09 -19.67
CA ARG A 237 -8.61 -26.95 -19.51
C ARG A 237 -8.24 -28.32 -18.94
N ASN A 238 -9.24 -29.07 -18.49
CA ASN A 238 -9.13 -30.45 -18.03
C ASN A 238 -8.15 -30.63 -16.87
N ILE A 239 -8.13 -29.67 -15.93
CA ILE A 239 -7.34 -29.79 -14.71
C ILE A 239 -8.12 -30.65 -13.74
N THR A 240 -7.60 -31.86 -13.47
CA THR A 240 -8.18 -32.75 -12.48
C THR A 240 -7.56 -32.49 -11.12
N VAL A 241 -8.39 -32.07 -10.16
CA VAL A 241 -8.04 -31.96 -8.74
C VAL A 241 -8.42 -33.27 -8.06
N MET A 242 -7.47 -33.85 -7.33
CA MET A 242 -7.66 -35.08 -6.57
C MET A 242 -7.72 -34.77 -5.07
N THR A 243 -8.17 -35.74 -4.27
CA THR A 243 -8.08 -35.66 -2.82
C THR A 243 -6.61 -35.65 -2.36
N GLY A 244 -6.28 -34.79 -1.41
CA GLY A 244 -4.93 -34.69 -0.85
C GLY A 244 -4.09 -33.61 -1.53
N ALA A 245 -2.94 -33.98 -2.10
CA ALA A 245 -1.96 -33.03 -2.61
C ALA A 245 -2.45 -32.26 -3.85
N ALA A 246 -2.15 -30.96 -3.87
CA ALA A 246 -2.55 -30.05 -4.93
C ALA A 246 -1.94 -30.44 -6.28
N THR A 247 -2.77 -30.41 -7.32
CA THR A 247 -2.36 -30.64 -8.70
C THR A 247 -1.45 -29.50 -9.16
N TRP A 248 -0.26 -29.84 -9.66
CA TRP A 248 0.68 -28.85 -10.18
C TRP A 248 0.30 -28.41 -11.60
N VAL A 249 0.12 -27.11 -11.82
CA VAL A 249 -0.25 -26.52 -13.12
C VAL A 249 0.61 -25.30 -13.40
N ASP A 250 1.65 -25.47 -14.22
CA ASP A 250 2.37 -24.34 -14.80
C ASP A 250 1.55 -23.70 -15.91
N VAL A 251 1.57 -22.36 -15.94
CA VAL A 251 0.88 -21.57 -16.96
C VAL A 251 1.88 -20.64 -17.63
N VAL A 252 1.90 -20.66 -18.95
CA VAL A 252 2.79 -19.81 -19.74
C VAL A 252 1.96 -18.77 -20.46
N LEU A 253 2.28 -17.49 -20.28
CA LEU A 253 1.61 -16.39 -20.95
C LEU A 253 2.47 -15.83 -22.07
N THR A 254 1.87 -15.62 -23.23
CA THR A 254 2.52 -15.02 -24.40
C THR A 254 2.41 -13.49 -24.33
N PRO A 255 3.51 -12.73 -24.45
CA PRO A 255 3.42 -11.28 -24.56
C PRO A 255 2.60 -10.88 -25.78
N VAL A 256 1.72 -9.89 -25.64
CA VAL A 256 0.99 -9.35 -26.80
C VAL A 256 2.00 -8.65 -27.72
N PRO A 257 2.08 -9.00 -29.02
CA PRO A 257 3.03 -8.39 -29.94
C PRO A 257 2.74 -6.90 -30.11
N THR A 258 3.59 -6.04 -29.55
CA THR A 258 3.52 -4.60 -29.75
C THR A 258 4.02 -4.24 -31.15
N THR A 259 3.19 -3.60 -31.98
CA THR A 259 3.59 -2.97 -33.27
C THR A 259 4.48 -1.72 -33.11
N LYS A 260 5.21 -1.64 -32.00
CA LYS A 260 6.25 -0.63 -31.76
C LYS A 260 7.56 -1.38 -31.46
N PRO A 261 8.68 -0.99 -32.08
CA PRO A 261 9.95 -1.70 -31.91
C PRO A 261 10.30 -1.81 -30.43
N PRO A 262 10.90 -2.93 -30.01
CA PRO A 262 11.07 -3.26 -28.60
C PRO A 262 11.82 -2.14 -27.89
N LYS A 263 11.19 -1.59 -26.83
CA LYS A 263 11.99 -0.92 -25.79
C LYS A 263 12.85 -2.01 -25.19
N GLN A 264 14.17 -1.90 -25.36
CA GLN A 264 15.14 -2.67 -24.58
C GLN A 264 14.70 -2.61 -23.12
N TYR A 265 14.30 -3.76 -22.58
CA TYR A 265 14.14 -3.91 -21.14
C TYR A 265 15.54 -3.81 -20.56
N ALA A 266 15.86 -2.63 -20.01
CA ALA A 266 17.06 -2.46 -19.23
C ALA A 266 17.00 -3.44 -18.03
N PRO A 267 18.04 -4.25 -17.81
CA PRO A 267 18.15 -5.07 -16.62
C PRO A 267 18.33 -4.16 -15.39
N LEU A 268 17.92 -4.64 -14.21
CA LEU A 268 18.28 -4.13 -12.87
C LEU A 268 18.54 -2.61 -12.80
N ASP A 269 17.47 -1.82 -12.73
CA ASP A 269 17.43 -0.36 -12.56
C ASP A 269 18.73 0.42 -12.90
N THR A 270 19.26 0.22 -14.12
CA THR A 270 20.46 0.93 -14.59
C THR A 270 20.30 2.45 -14.55
N ASP A 271 19.04 2.91 -14.52
CA ASP A 271 18.65 4.31 -14.39
C ASP A 271 19.15 4.94 -13.08
N PHE A 272 19.51 4.16 -12.06
CA PHE A 272 19.96 4.66 -10.74
C PHE A 272 21.44 4.41 -10.44
N VAL A 273 22.24 4.04 -11.45
CA VAL A 273 23.68 3.87 -11.29
C VAL A 273 24.37 5.23 -11.28
N PHE A 274 24.97 5.61 -10.15
CA PHE A 274 25.78 6.83 -10.09
C PHE A 274 27.21 6.56 -10.60
N THR A 275 27.67 7.41 -11.51
CA THR A 275 29.08 7.42 -11.95
C THR A 275 29.96 8.04 -10.88
N THR A 276 29.48 9.08 -10.19
CA THR A 276 30.13 9.65 -8.99
C THR A 276 29.40 9.15 -7.75
N LYS A 277 30.08 8.49 -6.82
CA LYS A 277 29.44 7.98 -5.60
C LYS A 277 28.74 9.14 -4.86
N PRO A 278 27.41 9.06 -4.60
CA PRO A 278 26.70 10.09 -3.86
C PRO A 278 27.13 10.13 -2.40
N GLU A 279 27.23 11.33 -1.85
CA GLU A 279 27.49 11.55 -0.42
C GLU A 279 26.15 11.64 0.31
N PHE A 280 25.93 10.75 1.28
CA PHE A 280 24.71 10.73 2.08
C PHE A 280 24.96 11.43 3.42
N LYS A 281 24.68 12.73 3.45
CA LYS A 281 24.71 13.58 4.64
C LYS A 281 23.67 14.70 4.53
N HIS A 282 23.57 15.53 5.56
CA HIS A 282 22.81 16.77 5.50
C HIS A 282 23.71 17.89 4.96
N HIS A 283 23.37 18.44 3.79
CA HIS A 283 24.19 19.44 3.11
C HIS A 283 23.83 20.87 3.50
N SER A 284 24.82 21.65 3.95
CA SER A 284 24.64 23.09 4.24
C SER A 284 24.10 23.86 3.04
N GLN A 285 23.61 25.08 3.23
CA GLN A 285 23.22 25.91 2.08
C GLN A 285 24.40 26.16 1.12
N GLU A 286 25.62 26.35 1.61
CA GLU A 286 26.78 26.50 0.71
C GLU A 286 27.05 25.21 -0.07
N GLU A 287 26.95 24.04 0.58
CA GLU A 287 27.16 22.74 -0.08
C GLU A 287 26.08 22.45 -1.12
N LEU A 288 24.81 22.78 -0.84
CA LEU A 288 23.71 22.69 -1.80
C LEU A 288 24.01 23.51 -3.07
N VAL A 289 24.45 24.76 -2.89
CA VAL A 289 24.80 25.65 -4.02
C VAL A 289 25.99 25.08 -4.79
N ALA A 290 27.01 24.56 -4.10
CA ALA A 290 28.15 23.92 -4.73
C ALA A 290 27.75 22.68 -5.55
N ILE A 291 26.82 21.85 -5.05
CA ILE A 291 26.30 20.69 -5.77
C ILE A 291 25.56 21.11 -7.04
N PHE A 292 24.63 22.06 -6.94
CA PHE A 292 23.90 22.55 -8.11
C PHE A 292 24.82 23.22 -9.14
N THR A 293 25.83 23.96 -8.69
CA THR A 293 26.86 24.55 -9.56
C THR A 293 27.64 23.45 -10.28
N ASN A 294 28.13 22.45 -9.56
CA ASN A 294 28.88 21.32 -10.13
C ASN A 294 28.03 20.50 -11.13
N VAL A 295 26.75 20.26 -10.84
CA VAL A 295 25.83 19.61 -11.78
C VAL A 295 25.68 20.45 -13.05
N THR A 296 25.58 21.77 -12.92
CA THR A 296 25.48 22.69 -14.06
C THR A 296 26.75 22.70 -14.91
N GLU A 297 27.92 22.71 -14.27
CA GLU A 297 29.22 22.66 -14.94
C GLU A 297 29.48 21.33 -15.65
N LYS A 298 28.99 20.22 -15.09
CA LYS A 298 29.09 18.87 -15.70
C LYS A 298 28.13 18.68 -16.86
N CYS A 299 26.93 19.26 -16.78
CA CYS A 299 25.86 19.06 -17.76
C CYS A 299 25.32 20.37 -18.36
N PRO A 300 26.17 21.30 -18.85
CA PRO A 300 25.74 22.66 -19.22
C PRO A 300 24.81 22.68 -20.44
N ALA A 301 24.87 21.66 -21.30
CA ALA A 301 24.00 21.55 -22.46
C ALA A 301 22.53 21.29 -22.10
N ILE A 302 22.28 20.79 -20.89
CA ILE A 302 20.92 20.40 -20.46
C ILE A 302 20.49 21.00 -19.14
N THR A 303 21.29 21.91 -18.57
CA THR A 303 21.00 22.51 -17.26
C THR A 303 21.15 24.00 -17.25
N ARG A 304 20.42 24.65 -16.36
CA ARG A 304 20.59 26.07 -16.03
C ARG A 304 20.27 26.32 -14.56
N LEU A 305 21.26 26.84 -13.83
CA LEU A 305 21.08 27.30 -12.46
C LEU A 305 20.72 28.78 -12.43
N PHE A 306 19.67 29.14 -11.70
CA PHE A 306 19.32 30.55 -11.46
C PHE A 306 18.59 30.74 -10.14
N SER A 307 18.69 31.95 -9.61
CA SER A 307 17.95 32.39 -8.42
C SER A 307 16.61 33.02 -8.84
N ILE A 308 15.53 32.72 -8.12
CA ILE A 308 14.21 33.36 -8.32
C ILE A 308 13.97 34.54 -7.38
N GLY A 309 14.89 34.78 -6.46
CA GLY A 309 14.76 35.76 -5.39
C GLY A 309 15.63 35.36 -4.20
N LYS A 310 15.48 36.10 -3.10
CA LYS A 310 16.26 35.89 -1.88
C LYS A 310 15.36 35.59 -0.70
N SER A 311 15.89 34.87 0.28
CA SER A 311 15.27 34.69 1.59
C SER A 311 15.39 35.96 2.44
N VAL A 312 14.80 35.93 3.63
CA VAL A 312 14.90 37.02 4.62
C VAL A 312 16.35 37.30 5.01
N GLU A 313 17.18 36.27 5.18
CA GLU A 313 18.62 36.41 5.48
C GLU A 313 19.50 36.52 4.20
N ASP A 314 18.92 37.02 3.10
CA ASP A 314 19.62 37.34 1.83
C ASP A 314 20.21 36.14 1.06
N ARG A 315 19.78 34.91 1.39
CA ARG A 315 20.22 33.69 0.70
C ARG A 315 19.43 33.49 -0.60
N ASP A 316 20.13 33.15 -1.68
CA ASP A 316 19.49 32.91 -2.97
C ASP A 316 18.60 31.66 -2.99
N LEU A 317 17.43 31.79 -3.63
CA LEU A 317 16.46 30.72 -3.80
C LEU A 317 16.66 30.09 -5.18
N TYR A 318 17.44 29.02 -5.22
CA TYR A 318 17.85 28.40 -6.47
C TYR A 318 16.84 27.40 -7.02
N PHE A 319 16.58 27.54 -8.32
CA PHE A 319 16.12 26.44 -9.17
C PHE A 319 17.25 25.95 -10.05
N LEU A 320 17.41 24.63 -10.12
CA LEU A 320 18.16 23.97 -11.18
C LEU A 320 17.18 23.45 -12.23
N GLU A 321 17.25 24.04 -13.42
CA GLU A 321 16.47 23.64 -14.58
C GLU A 321 17.16 22.51 -15.33
N PHE A 322 16.39 21.52 -15.80
CA PHE A 322 16.79 20.49 -16.77
C PHE A 322 15.86 20.52 -17.99
N SER A 323 16.44 20.52 -19.19
CA SER A 323 15.76 20.44 -20.49
C SER A 323 16.83 20.23 -21.58
N ASP A 324 16.49 19.72 -22.75
CA ASP A 324 17.39 19.72 -23.92
C ASP A 324 17.58 21.11 -24.57
N ASN A 325 16.82 22.12 -24.15
CA ASN A 325 16.98 23.52 -24.53
C ASN A 325 16.84 24.47 -23.32
N PRO A 326 17.77 24.40 -22.35
CA PRO A 326 17.63 25.07 -21.07
C PRO A 326 17.50 26.59 -21.24
N GLY A 327 16.51 27.17 -20.54
CA GLY A 327 16.20 28.59 -20.58
C GLY A 327 15.10 28.97 -21.57
N HIS A 328 14.73 28.09 -22.50
CA HIS A 328 13.69 28.32 -23.49
C HIS A 328 12.48 27.42 -23.25
N HIS A 329 11.27 27.93 -23.51
CA HIS A 329 10.05 27.12 -23.48
C HIS A 329 9.77 26.61 -24.89
N GLU A 330 9.47 25.33 -25.02
CA GLU A 330 9.18 24.68 -26.29
C GLU A 330 7.71 24.24 -26.35
N PRO A 331 6.95 24.64 -27.39
CA PRO A 331 5.55 24.25 -27.52
C PRO A 331 5.37 22.73 -27.54
N GLY A 332 4.52 22.22 -26.65
CA GLY A 332 4.25 20.79 -26.50
C GLY A 332 5.09 20.10 -25.41
N GLU A 333 6.11 20.78 -24.89
CA GLU A 333 6.87 20.29 -23.73
C GLU A 333 6.22 20.75 -22.42
N PRO A 334 5.77 19.83 -21.55
CA PRO A 334 5.22 20.18 -20.26
C PRO A 334 6.31 20.73 -19.33
N GLU A 335 5.97 21.76 -18.55
CA GLU A 335 6.82 22.23 -17.46
C GLU A 335 6.43 21.54 -16.15
N PHE A 336 7.44 21.02 -15.46
CA PHE A 336 7.32 20.28 -14.21
C PHE A 336 8.18 20.92 -13.11
N LYS A 337 7.72 20.95 -11.85
CA LYS A 337 8.58 21.37 -10.73
C LYS A 337 8.49 20.49 -9.47
N TYR A 338 9.63 20.28 -8.83
CA TYR A 338 9.70 19.88 -7.43
C TYR A 338 10.18 21.05 -6.57
N VAL A 339 9.48 21.27 -5.46
CA VAL A 339 9.87 22.22 -4.41
C VAL A 339 10.01 21.44 -3.12
N ALA A 340 11.18 21.49 -2.50
CA ALA A 340 11.45 20.83 -1.23
C ALA A 340 11.75 21.83 -0.12
N ASN A 341 11.60 21.35 1.12
CA ASN A 341 12.14 22.03 2.30
C ASN A 341 11.58 23.47 2.44
N ILE A 342 10.26 23.60 2.21
CA ILE A 342 9.48 24.81 2.55
C ILE A 342 9.38 24.99 4.06
N HIS A 343 9.43 23.90 4.82
CA HIS A 343 9.85 23.92 6.22
C HIS A 343 11.31 23.48 6.28
N GLY A 344 12.17 24.32 6.86
CA GLY A 344 13.62 24.10 6.86
C GLY A 344 14.06 22.85 7.62
N ASN A 345 13.30 22.43 8.63
CA ASN A 345 13.53 21.21 9.39
C ASN A 345 13.03 19.92 8.70
N GLU A 346 12.39 20.00 7.54
CA GLU A 346 11.96 18.84 6.74
C GLU A 346 13.02 18.51 5.67
N VAL A 347 14.09 17.83 6.07
CA VAL A 347 15.35 17.73 5.31
C VAL A 347 15.35 16.67 4.20
N ILE A 348 14.55 15.60 4.31
CA ILE A 348 14.63 14.47 3.36
C ILE A 348 14.31 14.89 1.92
N GLY A 349 13.33 15.77 1.72
CA GLY A 349 13.02 16.31 0.39
C GLY A 349 14.18 17.09 -0.23
N ARG A 350 14.93 17.85 0.59
CA ARG A 350 16.11 18.62 0.17
C ARG A 350 17.19 17.69 -0.39
N GLU A 351 17.54 16.66 0.37
CA GLU A 351 18.57 15.68 -0.03
C GLU A 351 18.14 14.83 -1.23
N ALA A 352 16.86 14.45 -1.29
CA ALA A 352 16.32 13.70 -2.44
C ALA A 352 16.42 14.50 -3.75
N VAL A 353 16.17 15.81 -3.72
CA VAL A 353 16.29 16.68 -4.90
C VAL A 353 17.76 16.82 -5.34
N LEU A 354 18.71 16.91 -4.40
CA LEU A 354 20.14 16.96 -4.73
C LEU A 354 20.60 15.69 -5.45
N LEU A 355 20.20 14.52 -4.94
CA LEU A 355 20.50 13.23 -5.57
C LEU A 355 19.84 13.09 -6.94
N LEU A 356 18.58 13.55 -7.08
CA LEU A 356 17.87 13.52 -8.35
C LEU A 356 18.57 14.39 -9.41
N ALA A 357 19.04 15.58 -9.04
CA ALA A 357 19.79 16.45 -9.93
C ALA A 357 21.08 15.77 -10.43
N GLN A 358 21.84 15.16 -9.52
CA GLN A 358 23.03 14.40 -9.90
C GLN A 358 22.68 13.25 -10.84
N LEU A 359 21.61 12.51 -10.54
CA LEU A 359 21.19 11.36 -11.32
C LEU A 359 20.79 11.74 -12.75
N LEU A 360 19.96 12.77 -12.91
CA LEU A 360 19.52 13.26 -14.23
C LEU A 360 20.71 13.66 -15.09
N CYS A 361 21.68 14.38 -14.53
CA CYS A 361 22.90 14.76 -15.23
C CYS A 361 23.76 13.54 -15.60
N GLU A 362 24.07 12.65 -14.65
CA GLU A 362 24.99 11.54 -14.88
C GLU A 362 24.42 10.46 -15.82
N GLN A 363 23.09 10.33 -15.88
CA GLN A 363 22.40 9.35 -16.71
C GLN A 363 21.88 9.89 -18.03
N TYR A 364 21.99 11.19 -18.28
CA TYR A 364 21.65 11.76 -19.56
C TYR A 364 22.55 11.20 -20.68
N GLY A 365 21.94 10.70 -21.75
CA GLY A 365 22.61 9.97 -22.82
C GLY A 365 22.94 8.49 -22.51
N LYS A 366 22.78 8.04 -21.25
CA LYS A 366 23.01 6.65 -20.83
C LYS A 366 21.70 5.91 -20.59
N SER A 367 20.85 6.45 -19.70
CA SER A 367 19.51 5.93 -19.45
C SER A 367 18.55 6.44 -20.51
N ARG A 368 17.93 5.53 -21.25
CA ARG A 368 16.87 5.90 -22.21
C ARG A 368 15.71 6.59 -21.51
N ARG A 369 15.33 6.15 -20.30
CA ARG A 369 14.20 6.72 -19.54
C ARG A 369 14.51 8.15 -19.13
N LEU A 370 15.64 8.38 -18.46
CA LEU A 370 15.98 9.71 -17.94
C LEU A 370 16.33 10.68 -19.06
N THR A 371 16.98 10.22 -20.14
CA THR A 371 17.21 11.03 -21.34
C THR A 371 15.89 11.42 -21.99
N THR A 372 14.94 10.49 -22.17
CA THR A 372 13.63 10.83 -22.73
C THR A 372 12.89 11.83 -21.84
N LEU A 373 13.03 11.71 -20.52
CA LEU A 373 12.40 12.62 -19.58
C LEU A 373 12.96 14.05 -19.73
N VAL A 374 14.28 14.23 -19.80
CA VAL A 374 14.90 15.55 -19.99
C VAL A 374 14.60 16.13 -21.38
N ASN A 375 14.56 15.31 -22.44
CA ASN A 375 14.28 15.75 -23.83
C ASN A 375 12.80 16.08 -24.12
N ASN A 376 11.89 15.82 -23.19
CA ASN A 376 10.46 16.01 -23.44
C ASN A 376 9.76 16.68 -22.25
N THR A 377 10.51 17.24 -21.31
CA THR A 377 9.97 17.89 -20.11
C THR A 377 10.97 18.92 -19.62
N ARG A 378 10.48 20.13 -19.41
CA ARG A 378 11.25 21.18 -18.76
C ARG A 378 11.07 21.06 -17.25
N ILE A 379 12.11 20.59 -16.57
CA ILE A 379 12.08 20.19 -15.16
C ILE A 379 12.75 21.28 -14.32
N PHE A 380 12.08 21.75 -13.27
CA PHE A 380 12.63 22.71 -12.31
C PHE A 380 12.75 22.07 -10.92
N LEU A 381 13.98 22.01 -10.40
CA LEU A 381 14.28 21.41 -9.09
C LEU A 381 14.72 22.47 -8.09
N MET A 382 13.94 22.67 -7.01
CA MET A 382 14.32 23.50 -5.86
C MET A 382 14.49 22.61 -4.64
N ALA A 383 15.74 22.50 -4.16
CA ALA A 383 16.07 21.69 -2.98
C ALA A 383 15.73 22.40 -1.65
N SER A 384 15.71 23.74 -1.61
CA SER A 384 15.34 24.48 -0.41
C SER A 384 14.58 25.76 -0.71
N MET A 385 13.31 25.78 -0.31
CA MET A 385 12.49 27.00 -0.32
C MET A 385 12.66 27.82 0.96
N ASN A 386 13.04 27.19 2.09
CA ASN A 386 13.33 27.85 3.36
C ASN A 386 14.78 27.60 3.81
N PRO A 387 15.77 28.21 3.14
CA PRO A 387 17.18 28.02 3.52
C PRO A 387 17.48 28.59 4.92
N ASP A 388 16.77 29.63 5.36
CA ASP A 388 16.98 30.26 6.67
C ASP A 388 16.53 29.37 7.83
N GLY A 389 15.38 28.71 7.66
CA GLY A 389 14.90 27.72 8.61
C GLY A 389 15.83 26.50 8.67
N TYR A 390 16.36 26.07 7.52
CA TYR A 390 17.28 24.93 7.46
C TYR A 390 18.54 25.15 8.28
N GLU A 391 19.19 26.31 8.13
CA GLU A 391 20.40 26.66 8.91
C GLU A 391 20.15 26.78 10.42
N LYS A 392 18.88 26.87 10.84
CA LYS A 392 18.47 26.87 12.26
C LYS A 392 18.05 25.50 12.77
N ALA A 393 17.80 24.53 11.88
CA ALA A 393 17.31 23.21 12.24
C ALA A 393 18.39 22.35 12.90
N ASN A 394 17.97 21.36 13.71
CA ASN A 394 18.88 20.46 14.42
C ASN A 394 18.79 19.04 13.88
N VAL A 395 19.94 18.40 13.66
CA VAL A 395 20.02 16.98 13.28
C VAL A 395 19.49 16.11 14.43
N GLY A 396 18.67 15.12 14.10
CA GLY A 396 18.06 14.21 15.08
C GLY A 396 16.77 14.73 15.72
N ASP A 397 16.28 15.90 15.30
CA ASP A 397 14.99 16.42 15.74
C ASP A 397 13.83 15.65 15.09
N TYR A 398 12.91 15.16 15.92
CA TYR A 398 11.73 14.39 15.48
C TYR A 398 10.43 15.20 15.59
N ASN A 399 10.34 16.13 16.55
CA ASN A 399 9.06 16.76 16.95
C ASN A 399 9.13 18.28 17.06
N SER A 400 10.31 18.90 17.10
CA SER A 400 10.39 20.33 17.35
C SER A 400 10.08 21.14 16.09
N VAL A 401 9.65 22.39 16.33
CA VAL A 401 9.36 23.38 15.28
C VAL A 401 10.57 24.26 14.95
N VAL A 402 11.72 24.00 15.57
CA VAL A 402 12.96 24.75 15.32
C VAL A 402 13.40 24.49 13.88
N GLY A 403 13.51 25.57 13.10
CA GLY A 403 13.82 25.52 11.67
C GLY A 403 12.61 25.29 10.76
N ARG A 404 11.40 25.11 11.29
CA ARG A 404 10.17 25.01 10.48
C ARG A 404 9.86 26.34 9.77
N PHE A 405 9.87 27.43 10.53
CA PHE A 405 9.55 28.78 10.08
C PHE A 405 10.75 29.43 9.35
N ASN A 406 10.53 30.49 8.58
CA ASN A 406 11.62 31.30 8.01
C ASN A 406 12.27 32.23 9.07
N ALA A 407 13.21 33.09 8.69
CA ALA A 407 13.90 33.94 9.66
C ALA A 407 13.03 35.02 10.33
N HIS A 408 11.89 35.39 9.75
CA HIS A 408 10.87 36.23 10.41
C HIS A 408 9.87 35.42 11.24
N ASN A 409 10.12 34.13 11.44
CA ASN A 409 9.25 33.22 12.18
C ASN A 409 7.85 33.04 11.52
N VAL A 410 7.80 33.09 10.18
CA VAL A 410 6.59 32.86 9.38
C VAL A 410 6.61 31.46 8.75
N ASP A 411 5.46 30.77 8.78
CA ASP A 411 5.29 29.47 8.11
C ASP A 411 5.04 29.74 6.63
N LEU A 412 6.04 29.48 5.79
CA LEU A 412 5.97 29.75 4.36
C LEU A 412 4.83 28.97 3.67
N ASN A 413 4.52 27.76 4.16
CA ASN A 413 3.43 26.94 3.63
C ASN A 413 2.03 27.46 4.04
N ARG A 414 1.96 28.42 4.97
CA ARG A 414 0.74 29.17 5.32
C ARG A 414 0.75 30.61 4.80
N ASN A 415 1.86 31.02 4.16
CA ASN A 415 2.06 32.38 3.69
C ASN A 415 1.67 32.57 2.20
N PHE A 416 1.15 31.56 1.49
CA PHE A 416 0.55 31.72 0.16
C PHE A 416 -0.91 32.24 0.21
N PRO A 417 -1.45 32.80 -0.89
CA PRO A 417 -2.87 33.11 -0.99
C PRO A 417 -3.76 31.88 -0.78
N ASP A 418 -4.74 32.02 0.11
CA ASP A 418 -5.72 31.01 0.43
C ASP A 418 -7.09 31.42 -0.14
N GLN A 419 -7.79 30.48 -0.75
CA GLN A 419 -9.07 30.73 -1.43
C GLN A 419 -10.24 31.00 -0.46
N TYR A 420 -10.14 30.57 0.80
CA TYR A 420 -11.15 30.74 1.82
C TYR A 420 -10.86 31.94 2.73
N GLU A 421 -9.64 32.44 2.73
CA GLU A 421 -9.19 33.55 3.58
C GLU A 421 -8.49 34.68 2.79
N PRO A 422 -9.20 35.37 1.86
CA PRO A 422 -8.61 36.43 1.06
C PRO A 422 -8.09 37.61 1.91
N GLU A 423 -8.70 37.84 3.07
CA GLU A 423 -8.36 38.90 4.04
C GLU A 423 -7.00 38.67 4.74
N LYS A 424 -6.46 37.44 4.76
CA LYS A 424 -5.18 37.12 5.46
C LYS A 424 -4.00 37.97 4.99
N VAL A 425 -4.06 38.48 3.75
CA VAL A 425 -3.04 39.37 3.17
C VAL A 425 -2.86 40.66 3.97
N HIS A 426 -3.92 41.17 4.62
CA HIS A 426 -3.87 42.44 5.34
C HIS A 426 -3.16 42.34 6.71
N HIS A 427 -3.07 41.14 7.28
CA HIS A 427 -2.50 40.91 8.61
C HIS A 427 -1.11 40.27 8.57
N HIS A 428 -0.74 39.59 7.49
CA HIS A 428 0.57 38.97 7.33
C HIS A 428 1.13 39.29 5.94
N PRO A 429 2.17 40.15 5.84
CA PRO A 429 2.79 40.42 4.55
C PRO A 429 3.35 39.13 3.94
N ARG A 430 3.42 39.09 2.62
CA ARG A 430 4.00 37.95 1.90
C ARG A 430 5.53 38.02 2.05
N GLU A 431 6.09 36.95 2.58
CA GLU A 431 7.53 36.79 2.78
C GLU A 431 8.26 36.83 1.42
N PRO A 432 9.52 37.27 1.38
CA PRO A 432 10.27 37.39 0.14
C PRO A 432 10.39 36.04 -0.59
N GLU A 433 10.51 34.93 0.13
CA GLU A 433 10.52 33.57 -0.43
C GLU A 433 9.20 33.23 -1.13
N THR A 434 8.09 33.50 -0.45
CA THR A 434 6.74 33.25 -0.99
C THR A 434 6.50 34.08 -2.24
N ARG A 435 6.85 35.37 -2.21
CA ARG A 435 6.71 36.28 -3.36
C ARG A 435 7.54 35.83 -4.55
N ALA A 436 8.79 35.41 -4.31
CA ALA A 436 9.67 34.89 -5.35
C ALA A 436 9.04 33.66 -6.03
N MET A 437 8.55 32.71 -5.23
CA MET A 437 7.89 31.50 -5.73
C MET A 437 6.60 31.80 -6.48
N MET A 438 5.75 32.71 -5.98
CA MET A 438 4.53 33.14 -6.67
C MET A 438 4.85 33.74 -8.04
N ASN A 439 5.82 34.67 -8.11
CA ASN A 439 6.24 35.28 -9.36
C ASN A 439 6.79 34.23 -10.34
N PHE A 440 7.55 33.26 -9.85
CA PHE A 440 8.08 32.17 -10.67
C PHE A 440 6.97 31.31 -11.29
N ILE A 441 5.99 30.90 -10.49
CA ILE A 441 4.86 30.06 -10.93
C ILE A 441 3.95 30.81 -11.89
N LEU A 442 3.55 32.04 -11.58
CA LEU A 442 2.63 32.82 -12.41
C LEU A 442 3.22 33.21 -13.76
N ALA A 443 4.55 33.28 -13.85
CA ALA A 443 5.24 33.59 -15.10
C ALA A 443 5.41 32.38 -16.04
N ARG A 444 4.99 31.16 -15.64
CA ARG A 444 5.31 29.91 -16.35
C ARG A 444 4.14 28.94 -16.42
N PRO A 445 3.95 28.21 -17.52
CA PRO A 445 2.88 27.22 -17.68
C PRO A 445 3.26 25.88 -16.99
N ILE A 446 3.51 25.90 -15.68
CA ILE A 446 3.82 24.69 -14.91
C ILE A 446 2.54 23.86 -14.76
N VAL A 447 2.52 22.69 -15.39
CA VAL A 447 1.32 21.83 -15.47
C VAL A 447 1.29 20.74 -14.40
N LEU A 448 2.44 20.41 -13.82
CA LEU A 448 2.55 19.41 -12.74
C LEU A 448 3.61 19.84 -11.73
N SER A 449 3.29 19.68 -10.45
CA SER A 449 4.22 19.99 -9.36
C SER A 449 4.03 19.05 -8.17
N GLY A 450 5.12 18.78 -7.46
CA GLY A 450 5.10 18.21 -6.11
C GLY A 450 5.82 19.13 -5.11
N SER A 451 5.21 19.30 -3.93
CA SER A 451 5.89 19.85 -2.74
C SER A 451 6.34 18.70 -1.85
N LEU A 452 7.63 18.62 -1.53
CA LEU A 452 8.20 17.53 -0.73
C LEU A 452 8.26 17.94 0.74
N HIS A 453 7.49 17.25 1.56
CA HIS A 453 7.36 17.48 3.00
C HIS A 453 7.89 16.29 3.83
N GLY A 454 8.29 16.58 5.07
CA GLY A 454 8.61 15.59 6.10
C GLY A 454 7.50 15.46 7.15
N GLY A 455 7.53 14.39 7.94
CA GLY A 455 6.62 14.19 9.09
C GLY A 455 5.44 13.25 8.85
N ALA A 456 5.07 12.95 7.60
CA ALA A 456 4.03 11.95 7.28
C ALA A 456 4.33 11.23 5.96
N LEU A 457 3.89 9.98 5.82
CA LEU A 457 4.07 9.18 4.60
C LEU A 457 2.77 9.14 3.79
N VAL A 458 2.50 10.22 3.05
CA VAL A 458 1.24 10.44 2.31
C VAL A 458 1.51 11.33 1.09
N ALA A 459 0.75 11.12 0.01
CA ALA A 459 0.64 12.09 -1.08
C ALA A 459 -0.64 12.90 -0.89
N ASN A 460 -0.49 14.16 -0.46
CA ASN A 460 -1.63 15.08 -0.33
C ASN A 460 -1.91 15.73 -1.69
N TYR A 461 -3.19 15.87 -2.05
CA TYR A 461 -3.62 16.48 -3.30
C TYR A 461 -4.26 17.85 -3.03
N PRO A 462 -4.41 18.73 -4.05
CA PRO A 462 -4.96 20.06 -3.86
C PRO A 462 -6.33 20.06 -3.17
N TYR A 463 -6.69 21.18 -2.52
CA TYR A 463 -7.88 21.34 -1.66
C TYR A 463 -7.77 20.64 -0.29
N ASP A 464 -6.59 20.74 0.33
CA ASP A 464 -6.32 20.25 1.69
C ASP A 464 -6.82 21.19 2.81
N GLY A 465 -7.31 22.38 2.47
CA GLY A 465 -8.07 23.27 3.36
C GLY A 465 -9.59 23.18 3.11
N ASN A 466 -10.40 23.47 4.14
CA ASN A 466 -11.86 23.55 4.04
C ASN A 466 -12.40 24.90 4.55
N LYS A 467 -13.56 25.31 4.03
CA LYS A 467 -14.23 26.58 4.40
C LYS A 467 -14.61 26.65 5.89
N GLU A 468 -14.82 25.49 6.51
CA GLU A 468 -15.29 25.36 7.89
C GLU A 468 -14.15 25.40 8.92
N LYS A 469 -12.88 25.49 8.46
CA LYS A 469 -11.66 25.44 9.29
C LYS A 469 -11.62 24.24 10.23
N VAL A 470 -12.20 23.11 9.82
CA VAL A 470 -12.17 21.88 10.62
C VAL A 470 -10.78 21.27 10.50
N GLU A 471 -9.98 21.44 11.54
CA GLU A 471 -8.75 20.67 11.74
C GLU A 471 -9.14 19.23 12.09
N ARG A 472 -8.81 18.27 11.23
CA ARG A 472 -8.76 16.87 11.64
C ARG A 472 -7.42 16.67 12.31
N ILE A 473 -7.47 16.37 13.62
CA ILE A 473 -6.33 15.99 14.46
C ILE A 473 -5.71 14.71 13.91
#